data_AF-A0A931N693-F1
#
_entry.id   AF-A0A931N693-F1
#
_cell.length_a   1.000
_cell.length_b   1.000
_cell.length_c   1.000
_cell.angle_alpha   90.00
_cell.angle_beta   90.00
_cell.angle_gamma   90.00
#
_symmetry.space_group_name_H-M   'P 1'
#
loop_
_entity.id
_entity.type
_entity.pdbx_description
1 polymer ?
#
loop_
_entity_poly.entity_id
_entity_poly.type
_entity_poly.pdbx_seq_one_letter_code
_entity_poly.pdbx_strand_id
1 'polypeptide(L)' 'MDDADRAQARVFLQLLSMQARTLSREIALTGTGSSATRRLETELQDVRRYIDRLQHRFPDAVAPR' A
#
# COMPACT_ATOMS: atom_id res chain seq x y z
N MET A 1 -4.09 -14.44 20.11
CA MET A 1 -2.92 -14.00 19.34
C MET A 1 -3.39 -13.39 18.01
N ASP A 2 -4.31 -14.05 17.32
CA ASP A 2 -4.88 -13.60 16.03
C ASP A 2 -5.48 -12.18 16.03
N ASP A 3 -6.12 -11.72 17.11
CA ASP A 3 -6.72 -10.37 17.14
C ASP A 3 -5.67 -9.24 17.13
N ALA A 4 -4.53 -9.45 17.79
CA ALA A 4 -3.43 -8.49 17.79
C ALA A 4 -2.79 -8.41 16.39
N ASP A 5 -2.55 -9.55 15.75
CA ASP A 5 -2.04 -9.62 14.38
C ASP A 5 -3.00 -8.98 13.37
N ARG A 6 -4.32 -9.17 13.54
CA ARG A 6 -5.36 -8.52 12.73
C ARG A 6 -5.42 -7.01 12.97
N ALA A 7 -5.32 -6.56 14.21
CA ALA A 7 -5.26 -5.13 14.53
C ALA A 7 -4.03 -4.48 13.90
N GLN A 8 -2.88 -5.13 13.99
CA GLN A 8 -1.65 -4.68 13.36
C GLN A 8 -1.75 -4.68 11.83
N ALA A 9 -2.35 -5.71 11.22
CA ALA A 9 -2.61 -5.76 9.78
C ALA A 9 -3.49 -4.60 9.31
N ARG A 10 -4.53 -4.23 10.08
CA ARG A 10 -5.38 -3.06 9.80
C ARG A 10 -4.58 -1.76 9.79
N VAL A 11 -3.71 -1.56 10.79
CA VAL A 11 -2.82 -0.39 10.85
C VAL A 11 -1.89 -0.36 9.63
N PHE A 12 -1.24 -1.48 9.29
CA PHE A 12 -0.37 -1.55 8.12
C PHE A 12 -1.11 -1.28 6.81
N LEU A 13 -2.30 -1.84 6.63
CA LEU A 13 -3.13 -1.57 5.46
C LEU A 13 -3.46 -0.08 5.31
N GLN A 14 -3.78 0.59 6.42
CA GLN A 14 -4.03 2.04 6.42
C GLN A 14 -2.77 2.82 6.01
N LEU A 15 -1.61 2.50 6.60
CA LEU A 15 -0.34 3.17 6.29
C LEU A 15 0.07 2.96 4.83
N LEU A 16 0.01 1.72 4.33
CA LEU A 16 0.33 1.40 2.93
C LEU A 16 -0.64 2.07 1.96
N SER A 17 -1.93 2.16 2.31
CA SER A 17 -2.93 2.86 1.49
C SER A 17 -2.65 4.35 1.40
N MET A 18 -2.21 4.98 2.50
CA MET A 18 -1.76 6.37 2.49
C MET A 18 -0.51 6.54 1.62
N GLN A 19 0.49 5.67 1.77
CA GLN A 19 1.71 5.71 0.94
C GLN A 19 1.38 5.56 -0.55
N ALA A 20 0.51 4.63 -0.92
CA ALA A 20 0.10 4.44 -2.31
C ALA A 20 -0.55 5.71 -2.90
N ARG A 21 -1.36 6.43 -2.11
CA ARG A 21 -1.96 7.71 -2.51
C ARG A 21 -0.91 8.81 -2.66
N THR A 22 0.05 8.88 -1.74
CA THR A 22 1.17 9.84 -1.80
C THR A 22 2.01 9.62 -3.06
N LEU A 23 2.48 8.38 -3.29
CA LEU A 23 3.25 8.02 -4.48
C LEU A 23 2.49 8.32 -5.78
N SER A 24 1.19 8.02 -5.82
CA SER A 24 0.37 8.33 -7.00
C SER A 24 0.31 9.84 -7.29
N ARG A 25 0.27 10.68 -6.24
CA ARG A 25 0.33 12.15 -6.39
C ARG A 25 1.71 12.61 -6.84
N GLU A 26 2.77 12.07 -6.26
CA GLU A 26 4.15 12.43 -6.63
C GLU A 26 4.47 12.06 -8.08
N ILE A 27 4.02 10.89 -8.56
CA ILE A 27 4.13 10.48 -9.96
C ILE A 27 3.45 11.50 -10.87
N ALA A 28 2.23 11.95 -10.50
CA ALA A 28 1.50 12.96 -11.27
C ALA A 28 2.21 14.32 -11.31
N LEU A 29 2.98 14.67 -10.25
CA LEU A 29 3.71 15.94 -10.15
C LEU A 29 5.10 15.91 -10.83
N THR A 30 5.74 14.74 -10.89
CA THR A 30 7.14 14.59 -11.37
C THR A 30 7.26 14.66 -12.90
N GLY A 31 6.14 14.54 -13.62
CA GLY A 31 6.10 14.51 -15.09
C GLY A 31 6.46 13.14 -15.67
N THR A 32 6.02 12.86 -16.89
CA THR A 32 6.19 11.54 -17.53
C THR A 32 7.62 11.32 -18.04
N GLY A 33 8.15 10.11 -17.84
CA GLY A 33 9.37 9.65 -18.52
C GLY A 33 10.70 9.94 -17.82
N SER A 34 10.70 10.59 -16.66
CA SER A 34 11.92 10.73 -15.83
C SER A 34 12.31 9.42 -15.15
N SER A 35 13.61 9.22 -14.91
CA SER A 35 14.12 8.14 -14.06
C SER A 35 13.49 8.19 -12.65
N ALA A 36 13.23 9.40 -12.15
CA ALA A 36 12.53 9.60 -10.88
C ALA A 36 11.10 9.03 -10.93
N THR A 37 10.36 9.28 -12.00
CA THR A 37 9.00 8.74 -12.19
C THR A 37 9.00 7.22 -12.20
N ARG A 38 9.93 6.57 -12.92
CA ARG A 38 10.03 5.09 -12.96
C ARG A 38 10.34 4.49 -11.58
N ARG A 39 11.17 5.18 -10.79
CA ARG A 39 11.46 4.76 -9.42
C ARG A 39 10.20 4.83 -8.55
N LEU A 40 9.45 5.92 -8.62
CA LEU A 40 8.19 6.07 -7.89
C LEU A 40 7.14 5.05 -8.33
N GLU A 41 7.05 4.74 -9.63
CA GLU A 41 6.17 3.70 -10.17
C GLU A 41 6.54 2.31 -9.63
N THR A 42 7.83 2.01 -9.52
CA THR A 42 8.34 0.75 -8.95
C THR A 42 7.96 0.65 -7.48
N GLU A 43 8.17 1.72 -6.70
CA GLU A 43 7.79 1.75 -5.29
C GLU A 43 6.27 1.60 -5.11
N LEU A 44 5.48 2.26 -5.95
CA LEU A 44 4.02 2.11 -5.93
C LEU A 44 3.58 0.67 -6.23
N GLN A 45 4.26 -0.01 -7.16
CA GLN A 45 3.99 -1.42 -7.45
C GLN A 45 4.30 -2.32 -6.25
N ASP A 46 5.39 -2.08 -5.55
CA ASP A 46 5.76 -2.85 -4.35
C ASP A 46 4.78 -2.61 -3.20
N VAL A 47 4.38 -1.36 -2.95
CA VAL A 47 3.36 -1.01 -1.94
C VAL A 47 2.05 -1.74 -2.24
N ARG A 48 1.60 -1.75 -3.50
CA ARG A 48 0.39 -2.49 -3.90
C ARG A 48 0.52 -3.99 -3.64
N ARG A 49 1.67 -4.60 -3.96
CA ARG A 49 1.93 -6.02 -3.66
C ARG A 49 1.88 -6.32 -2.16
N TYR A 50 2.39 -5.42 -1.31
CA TYR A 50 2.30 -5.59 0.14
C TYR A 50 0.86 -5.51 0.66
N ILE A 51 0.06 -4.59 0.11
CA ILE A 51 -1.37 -4.51 0.40
C ILE A 51 -2.05 -5.83 0.02
N ASP A 52 -1.88 -6.31 -1.22
CA ASP A 52 -2.50 -7.54 -1.69
C ASP A 52 -2.13 -8.74 -0.81
N ARG A 53 -0.86 -8.85 -0.40
CA ARG A 53 -0.40 -9.91 0.51
C ARG A 53 -1.05 -9.82 1.89
N LEU A 54 -1.17 -8.62 2.45
CA LEU A 54 -1.81 -8.42 3.75
C LEU A 54 -3.30 -8.71 3.70
N GLN A 55 -3.98 -8.29 2.64
CA GLN A 55 -5.41 -8.58 2.44
C GLN A 55 -5.66 -10.08 2.25
N HIS A 56 -4.78 -10.78 1.53
CA HIS A 56 -4.87 -12.24 1.36
C HIS A 56 -4.64 -12.98 2.68
N ARG A 57 -3.68 -12.53 3.50
CA ARG A 57 -3.37 -13.16 4.79
C ARG A 57 -4.39 -12.84 5.88
N PHE A 58 -4.99 -11.65 5.84
CA PHE A 58 -5.94 -11.15 6.84
C PHE A 58 -7.20 -10.58 6.17
N PRO A 59 -8.07 -11.43 5.60
CA PRO A 59 -9.25 -10.97 4.86
C PRO A 59 -10.21 -10.14 5.72
N ASP A 60 -10.39 -10.51 6.99
CA ASP A 60 -11.27 -9.80 7.93
C ASP A 60 -10.70 -8.45 8.41
N ALA A 61 -9.46 -8.10 8.02
CA ALA A 61 -8.90 -6.78 8.28
C ALA A 61 -9.48 -5.71 7.33
N VAL A 62 -10.01 -6.11 6.17
CA VAL A 62 -10.54 -5.19 5.14
C VAL A 62 -12.01 -4.88 5.35
N ALA A 63 -12.77 -5.85 5.85
CA ALA A 63 -14.18 -5.71 6.18
C ALA A 63 -14.45 -6.47 7.48
N PRO A 64 -14.76 -5.79 8.60
CA PRO A 64 -15.32 -6.48 9.76
C PRO A 64 -16.66 -7.07 9.32
N ARG A 65 -16.81 -8.39 9.42
CA ARG A 65 -18.12 -9.05 9.31
C ARG A 65 -19.03 -8.64 10.46
#